data_AF-A0A022M8N1-F1
#
_entry.id   AF-A0A022M8N1-F1
#
_cell.length_a   1.000
_cell.length_b   1.000
_cell.length_c   1.000
_cell.angle_alpha   90.00
_cell.angle_beta   90.00
_cell.angle_gamma   90.00
#
_symmetry.space_group_name_H-M   'P 1'
#
loop_
_entity.id
_entity.type
_entity.pdbx_description
1 polymer ?
#
loop_
_entity_poly.entity_id
_entity_poly.type
_entity_poly.pdbx_seq_one_letter_code
_entity_poly.pdbx_strand_id
1 'polypeptide(L)'
;LLGDCGSGAWIGRAGLEAALRAHDGRDGGSAALLARAEEKFGPLPQLPGLLYPRTDRAAVLASFAPEVAACAPDDPVAAGVLRAAARHMAESAAAVCPASGAPSIALTGGLFKMGEPLLGPLDEELAARLPHARRVVADGDPLHGAVRIATDLARGTLALPADGTMLYVPEDRP
;
A
#
# COMPACT_ATOMS: atom_id res chain seq x y z
N LEU A 1 4.48 -9.92 9.71
CA LEU A 1 3.40 -8.99 9.32
C LEU A 1 2.31 -9.85 8.69
N LEU A 2 1.30 -10.25 9.46
CA LEU A 2 0.16 -11.08 9.00
C LEU A 2 -0.93 -10.20 8.31
N GLY A 3 -0.54 -9.04 7.80
CA GLY A 3 -1.40 -8.00 7.22
C GLY A 3 -0.57 -7.06 6.34
N ASP A 4 -1.20 -6.06 5.73
CA ASP A 4 -0.61 -5.08 4.80
C ASP A 4 -0.30 -5.60 3.38
N CYS A 5 -1.08 -6.57 2.88
CA CYS A 5 -0.97 -7.00 1.48
C CYS A 5 -1.23 -5.82 0.54
N GLY A 6 -0.33 -5.63 -0.43
CA GLY A 6 -0.35 -4.48 -1.34
C GLY A 6 0.24 -3.18 -0.80
N SER A 7 0.60 -3.10 0.50
CA SER A 7 1.28 -1.92 1.04
C SER A 7 2.66 -1.68 0.42
N GLY A 8 3.25 -0.50 0.67
CA GLY A 8 4.63 -0.21 0.30
C GLY A 8 5.63 -1.21 0.92
N ALA A 9 5.43 -1.61 2.18
CA ALA A 9 6.29 -2.60 2.83
C ALA A 9 6.19 -3.98 2.13
N TRP A 10 4.99 -4.35 1.70
CA TRP A 10 4.78 -5.58 0.94
C TRP A 10 5.45 -5.51 -0.44
N ILE A 11 5.28 -4.41 -1.17
CA ILE A 11 5.89 -4.19 -2.50
C ILE A 11 7.41 -4.24 -2.39
N GLY A 12 7.99 -3.48 -1.47
CA GLY A 12 9.43 -3.43 -1.29
C GLY A 12 10.02 -4.77 -0.85
N ARG A 13 9.33 -5.52 0.03
CA ARG A 13 9.72 -6.89 0.38
C ARG A 13 9.72 -7.82 -0.83
N ALA A 14 8.66 -7.80 -1.64
CA ALA A 14 8.57 -8.63 -2.84
C ALA A 14 9.65 -8.26 -3.88
N GLY A 15 9.94 -6.97 -4.03
CA GLY A 15 11.04 -6.50 -4.89
C GLY A 15 12.41 -6.96 -4.41
N LEU A 16 12.69 -6.88 -3.11
CA LEU A 16 13.93 -7.37 -2.52
C LEU A 16 14.05 -8.90 -2.59
N GLU A 17 12.95 -9.62 -2.47
CA GLU A 17 12.93 -11.06 -2.69
C GLU A 17 13.31 -11.40 -4.14
N ALA A 18 12.77 -10.69 -5.13
CA ALA A 18 13.16 -10.85 -6.54
C ALA A 18 14.63 -10.49 -6.79
N ALA A 19 15.16 -9.46 -6.14
CA ALA A 19 16.58 -9.10 -6.19
C ALA A 19 17.47 -10.23 -5.65
N LEU A 20 17.12 -10.80 -4.48
CA LEU A 20 17.84 -11.92 -3.88
C LEU A 20 17.76 -13.19 -4.75
N ARG A 21 16.62 -13.45 -5.39
CA ARG A 21 16.49 -14.56 -6.34
C ARG A 21 17.44 -14.40 -7.53
N ALA A 22 17.58 -13.18 -8.09
CA ALA A 22 18.56 -12.93 -9.14
C ALA A 22 20.00 -13.13 -8.67
N HIS A 23 20.33 -12.65 -7.46
CA HIS A 23 21.65 -12.85 -6.87
C HIS A 23 22.00 -14.35 -6.72
N ASP A 24 21.04 -15.16 -6.31
CA ASP A 24 21.22 -16.60 -6.13
C ASP A 24 21.14 -17.40 -7.46
N GLY A 25 20.89 -16.75 -8.60
CA GLY A 25 20.67 -17.43 -9.89
C GLY A 25 19.37 -18.23 -9.96
N ARG A 26 18.36 -17.88 -9.15
CA ARG A 26 17.05 -18.55 -9.07
C ARG A 26 16.05 -17.93 -10.05
N ASP A 27 15.17 -18.77 -10.59
CA ASP A 27 14.06 -18.34 -11.45
C ASP A 27 13.16 -17.29 -10.77
N GLY A 28 12.59 -16.39 -11.56
CA GLY A 28 11.75 -15.30 -11.06
C GLY A 28 12.55 -14.18 -10.36
N GLY A 29 13.86 -14.13 -10.57
CA GLY A 29 14.69 -13.00 -10.15
C GLY A 29 14.65 -11.83 -11.13
N SER A 30 15.02 -10.64 -10.65
CA SER A 30 15.21 -9.45 -11.49
C SER A 30 16.61 -8.85 -11.31
N ALA A 31 17.35 -8.75 -12.41
CA ALA A 31 18.65 -8.09 -12.45
C ALA A 31 18.54 -6.57 -12.23
N ALA A 32 17.44 -5.94 -12.69
CA ALA A 32 17.19 -4.52 -12.47
C ALA A 32 16.95 -4.22 -10.99
N LEU A 33 16.11 -5.03 -10.33
CA LEU A 33 15.86 -4.90 -8.89
C LEU A 33 17.09 -5.24 -8.06
N LEU A 34 17.91 -6.20 -8.50
CA LEU A 34 19.22 -6.50 -7.89
C LEU A 34 20.11 -5.25 -7.90
N ALA A 35 20.32 -4.62 -9.06
CA ALA A 35 21.15 -3.43 -9.17
C ALA A 35 20.65 -2.27 -8.28
N ARG A 36 19.32 -2.04 -8.24
CA ARG A 36 18.72 -1.02 -7.36
C ARG A 36 18.85 -1.35 -5.88
N ALA A 37 18.73 -2.62 -5.51
CA ALA A 37 18.89 -3.05 -4.12
C ALA A 37 20.33 -2.83 -3.64
N GLU A 38 21.31 -3.16 -4.48
CA GLU A 38 22.73 -2.93 -4.17
C GLU A 38 23.08 -1.44 -4.09
N GLU A 39 22.54 -0.61 -4.99
CA GLU A 39 22.69 0.84 -4.94
C GLU A 39 22.15 1.43 -3.63
N LYS A 40 20.99 0.94 -3.17
CA LYS A 40 20.28 1.51 -2.01
C LYS A 40 20.77 1.00 -0.66
N PHE A 41 21.06 -0.30 -0.57
CA PHE A 41 21.34 -0.97 0.70
C PHE A 41 22.75 -1.52 0.80
N GLY A 42 23.56 -1.43 -0.26
CA GLY A 42 24.85 -2.09 -0.35
C GLY A 42 24.72 -3.58 -0.67
N PRO A 43 25.80 -4.37 -0.47
CA PRO A 43 25.84 -5.76 -0.90
C PRO A 43 24.71 -6.61 -0.29
N LEU A 44 23.93 -7.28 -1.14
CA LEU A 44 22.77 -8.09 -0.73
C LEU A 44 23.02 -9.15 0.36
N PRO A 45 24.18 -9.83 0.43
CA PRO A 45 24.46 -10.76 1.52
C PRO A 45 24.40 -10.13 2.92
N GLN A 46 24.55 -8.80 3.01
CA GLN A 46 24.50 -8.06 4.28
C GLN A 46 23.07 -7.59 4.62
N LEU A 47 22.14 -7.67 3.67
CA LEU A 47 20.78 -7.15 3.80
C LEU A 47 20.00 -7.77 5.00
N PRO A 48 20.05 -9.08 5.28
CA PRO A 48 19.38 -9.64 6.46
C PRO A 48 19.92 -9.06 7.77
N GLY A 49 21.23 -8.84 7.87
CA GLY A 49 21.87 -8.24 9.03
C GLY A 49 21.49 -6.77 9.26
N LEU A 50 21.23 -6.03 8.18
CA LEU A 50 20.74 -4.65 8.22
C LEU A 50 19.25 -4.57 8.55
N LEU A 51 18.44 -5.52 8.10
CA LEU A 51 16.98 -5.51 8.26
C LEU A 51 16.51 -6.11 9.58
N TYR A 52 17.01 -7.29 9.98
CA TYR A 52 16.39 -8.08 11.05
C TYR A 52 16.41 -7.44 12.45
N PRO A 53 17.48 -6.76 12.88
CA PRO A 53 17.52 -6.14 14.21
C PRO A 53 16.61 -4.90 14.34
N ARG A 54 16.10 -4.37 13.23
CA ARG A 54 15.44 -3.07 13.21
C ARG A 54 14.00 -3.14 13.70
N THR A 55 13.60 -2.15 14.48
CA THR A 55 12.21 -1.96 14.89
C THR A 55 11.37 -1.33 13.77
N ASP A 56 11.99 -0.56 12.87
CA ASP A 56 11.39 0.12 11.72
C ASP A 56 11.45 -0.69 10.41
N ARG A 57 11.53 -2.02 10.51
CA ARG A 57 11.62 -2.95 9.35
C ARG A 57 10.61 -2.65 8.24
N ALA A 58 9.35 -2.40 8.59
CA ALA A 58 8.31 -2.10 7.62
C ALA A 58 8.62 -0.83 6.81
N ALA A 59 9.14 0.21 7.46
CA ALA A 59 9.52 1.46 6.80
C ALA A 59 10.74 1.26 5.87
N VAL A 60 11.74 0.49 6.31
CA VAL A 60 12.90 0.17 5.48
C VAL A 60 12.50 -0.62 4.24
N LEU A 61 11.66 -1.65 4.40
CA LEU A 61 11.10 -2.39 3.25
C LEU A 61 10.30 -1.46 2.34
N ALA A 62 9.41 -0.64 2.91
CA ALA A 62 8.61 0.30 2.13
C ALA A 62 9.45 1.31 1.34
N SER A 63 10.64 1.66 1.85
CA SER A 63 11.55 2.56 1.15
C SER A 63 12.03 2.01 -0.20
N PHE A 64 11.97 0.70 -0.43
CA PHE A 64 12.35 0.07 -1.71
C PHE A 64 11.21 0.07 -2.73
N ALA A 65 9.97 0.27 -2.32
CA ALA A 65 8.83 0.22 -3.24
C ALA A 65 8.90 1.24 -4.41
N PRO A 66 9.44 2.47 -4.25
CA PRO A 66 9.66 3.37 -5.37
C PRO A 66 10.63 2.82 -6.43
N GLU A 67 11.65 2.05 -6.02
CA GLU A 67 12.58 1.42 -6.98
C GLU A 67 11.86 0.34 -7.80
N VAL A 68 10.95 -0.41 -7.17
CA VAL A 68 10.10 -1.39 -7.87
C VAL A 68 9.21 -0.68 -8.89
N ALA A 69 8.60 0.44 -8.50
CA ALA A 69 7.81 1.26 -9.42
C ALA A 69 8.63 1.79 -10.61
N ALA A 70 9.86 2.25 -10.34
CA ALA A 70 10.75 2.77 -11.37
C ALA A 70 11.21 1.70 -12.37
N CYS A 71 11.35 0.44 -11.94
CA CYS A 71 11.78 -0.66 -12.82
C CYS A 71 10.62 -1.27 -13.64
N ALA A 72 9.38 -1.13 -13.18
CA ALA A 72 8.22 -1.80 -13.78
C ALA A 72 7.98 -1.57 -15.29
N PRO A 73 8.30 -0.40 -15.90
CA PRO A 73 8.14 -0.23 -17.33
C PRO A 73 8.96 -1.20 -18.18
N ASP A 74 10.16 -1.59 -17.70
CA ASP A 74 11.13 -2.39 -18.45
C ASP A 74 11.40 -3.77 -17.81
N ASP A 75 10.88 -4.02 -16.61
CA ASP A 75 11.07 -5.26 -15.86
C ASP A 75 9.72 -5.96 -15.57
N PRO A 76 9.42 -7.10 -16.22
CA PRO A 76 8.17 -7.82 -16.01
C PRO A 76 8.00 -8.36 -14.59
N VAL A 77 9.09 -8.61 -13.85
CA VAL A 77 9.02 -9.06 -12.46
C VAL A 77 8.54 -7.90 -11.57
N ALA A 78 9.14 -6.72 -11.73
CA ALA A 78 8.70 -5.52 -11.03
C ALA A 78 7.25 -5.15 -11.36
N ALA A 79 6.86 -5.19 -12.63
CA ALA A 79 5.48 -4.99 -13.06
C ALA A 79 4.52 -6.03 -12.42
N GLY A 80 4.94 -7.28 -12.34
CA GLY A 80 4.19 -8.35 -11.69
C GLY A 80 3.95 -8.11 -10.20
N VAL A 81 4.94 -7.57 -9.49
CA VAL A 81 4.81 -7.17 -8.08
C VAL A 81 3.76 -6.07 -7.91
N LEU A 82 3.79 -5.02 -8.74
CA LEU A 82 2.82 -3.92 -8.65
C LEU A 82 1.40 -4.38 -9.00
N ARG A 83 1.24 -5.24 -10.02
CA ARG A 83 -0.06 -5.83 -10.36
C ARG A 83 -0.61 -6.67 -9.21
N ALA A 84 0.23 -7.48 -8.56
CA ALA A 84 -0.18 -8.24 -7.39
C ALA A 84 -0.57 -7.33 -6.20
N ALA A 85 0.15 -6.22 -6.00
CA ALA A 85 -0.20 -5.24 -4.98
C ALA A 85 -1.56 -4.57 -5.25
N ALA A 86 -1.78 -4.12 -6.49
CA ALA A 86 -3.05 -3.56 -6.95
C ALA A 86 -4.22 -4.53 -6.73
N ARG A 87 -4.03 -5.82 -7.06
CA ARG A 87 -5.01 -6.87 -6.80
C ARG A 87 -5.37 -6.97 -5.32
N HIS A 88 -4.38 -7.01 -4.42
CA HIS A 88 -4.62 -7.09 -2.98
C HIS A 88 -5.38 -5.88 -2.43
N MET A 89 -5.10 -4.68 -2.95
CA MET A 89 -5.85 -3.48 -2.58
C MET A 89 -7.31 -3.58 -3.04
N ALA A 90 -7.54 -3.99 -4.29
CA ALA A 90 -8.88 -4.14 -4.85
C ALA A 90 -9.68 -5.24 -4.15
N GLU A 91 -9.05 -6.36 -3.77
CA GLU A 91 -9.67 -7.42 -2.95
C GLU A 91 -10.11 -6.87 -1.59
N SER A 92 -9.27 -6.07 -0.94
CA SER A 92 -9.57 -5.44 0.34
C SER A 92 -10.72 -4.44 0.22
N ALA A 93 -10.72 -3.61 -0.83
CA ALA A 93 -11.82 -2.70 -1.12
C ALA A 93 -13.13 -3.45 -1.39
N ALA A 94 -13.07 -4.55 -2.16
CA ALA A 94 -14.24 -5.34 -2.50
C ALA A 94 -14.85 -6.06 -1.30
N ALA A 95 -14.02 -6.48 -0.34
CA ALA A 95 -14.50 -7.14 0.88
C ALA A 95 -15.38 -6.23 1.77
N VAL A 96 -15.22 -4.90 1.66
CA VAL A 96 -15.98 -3.92 2.49
C VAL A 96 -16.95 -3.06 1.68
N CYS A 97 -16.91 -3.13 0.34
CA CYS A 97 -17.76 -2.32 -0.51
C CYS A 97 -19.22 -2.80 -0.45
N PRO A 98 -20.21 -1.91 -0.23
CA PRO A 98 -21.61 -2.29 -0.29
C PRO A 98 -22.00 -2.93 -1.63
N ALA A 99 -22.83 -3.98 -1.57
CA ALA A 99 -23.29 -4.71 -2.76
C ALA A 99 -24.28 -3.91 -3.64
N SER A 100 -24.81 -2.78 -3.13
CA SER A 100 -25.77 -1.94 -3.85
C SER A 100 -25.54 -0.46 -3.54
N GLY A 101 -26.15 0.42 -4.35
CA GLY A 101 -25.97 1.87 -4.27
C GLY A 101 -24.84 2.37 -5.17
N ALA A 102 -24.36 3.57 -4.89
CA ALA A 102 -23.27 4.23 -5.61
C ALA A 102 -22.08 4.49 -4.67
N PRO A 103 -21.39 3.44 -4.20
CA PRO A 103 -20.27 3.60 -3.28
C PRO A 103 -19.15 4.39 -3.95
N SER A 104 -18.47 5.24 -3.16
CA SER A 104 -17.32 6.01 -3.63
C SER A 104 -16.03 5.43 -3.04
N ILE A 105 -14.99 5.32 -3.86
CA ILE A 105 -13.66 4.84 -3.46
C ILE A 105 -12.67 5.98 -3.64
N ALA A 106 -12.02 6.37 -2.56
CA ALA A 106 -10.92 7.33 -2.58
C ALA A 106 -9.62 6.62 -2.22
N LEU A 107 -8.55 6.92 -2.95
CA LEU A 107 -7.21 6.42 -2.66
C LEU A 107 -6.47 7.42 -1.77
N THR A 108 -5.96 6.97 -0.62
CA THR A 108 -5.24 7.83 0.33
C THR A 108 -3.89 7.24 0.72
N GLY A 109 -2.88 8.10 0.89
CA GLY A 109 -1.54 7.71 1.31
C GLY A 109 -0.47 7.94 0.24
N GLY A 110 0.79 7.98 0.70
CA GLY A 110 1.94 8.34 -0.15
C GLY A 110 2.28 7.32 -1.23
N LEU A 111 1.78 6.08 -1.11
CA LEU A 111 2.06 5.00 -2.06
C LEU A 111 1.55 5.32 -3.47
N PHE A 112 0.40 5.99 -3.58
CA PHE A 112 -0.22 6.35 -4.85
C PHE A 112 0.54 7.45 -5.61
N LYS A 113 1.56 8.07 -4.99
CA LYS A 113 2.49 8.98 -5.68
C LYS A 113 3.41 8.28 -6.67
N MET A 114 3.44 6.93 -6.67
CA MET A 114 4.15 6.14 -7.69
C MET A 114 3.57 6.32 -9.11
N GLY A 115 2.34 6.81 -9.22
CA GLY A 115 1.71 7.10 -10.51
C GLY A 115 1.32 5.83 -11.26
N GLU A 116 1.38 5.91 -12.59
CA GLU A 116 0.85 4.92 -13.52
C GLU A 116 1.26 3.47 -13.26
N PRO A 117 2.53 3.15 -12.88
CA PRO A 117 2.94 1.78 -12.60
C PRO A 117 2.10 1.04 -11.55
N LEU A 118 1.47 1.78 -10.62
CA LEU A 118 0.55 1.23 -9.62
C LEU A 118 -0.91 1.61 -9.91
N LEU A 119 -1.15 2.85 -10.34
CA LEU A 119 -2.52 3.35 -10.55
C LEU A 119 -3.22 2.65 -11.71
N GLY A 120 -2.54 2.38 -12.82
CA GLY A 120 -3.12 1.67 -13.97
C GLY A 120 -3.64 0.27 -13.59
N PRO A 121 -2.79 -0.63 -13.04
CA PRO A 121 -3.24 -1.93 -12.58
C PRO A 121 -4.32 -1.86 -11.50
N LEU A 122 -4.28 -0.86 -10.61
CA LEU A 122 -5.31 -0.69 -9.59
C LEU A 122 -6.66 -0.29 -10.19
N ASP A 123 -6.68 0.60 -11.18
CA ASP A 123 -7.90 0.97 -11.89
C ASP A 123 -8.51 -0.24 -12.62
N GLU A 124 -7.69 -1.06 -13.27
CA GLU A 124 -8.14 -2.30 -13.91
C GLU A 124 -8.79 -3.26 -12.90
N GLU A 125 -8.12 -3.53 -11.78
CA GLU A 125 -8.59 -4.48 -10.77
C GLU A 125 -9.86 -3.97 -10.04
N LEU A 126 -9.97 -2.66 -9.82
CA LEU A 126 -11.16 -2.01 -9.26
C LEU A 126 -12.33 -2.03 -10.24
N ALA A 127 -12.10 -1.71 -11.52
CA ALA A 127 -13.15 -1.74 -12.54
C ALA A 127 -13.71 -3.16 -12.72
N ALA A 128 -12.85 -4.18 -12.64
CA ALA A 128 -13.27 -5.58 -12.75
C ALA A 128 -14.08 -6.08 -11.53
N ARG A 129 -13.72 -5.68 -10.30
CA ARG A 129 -14.37 -6.17 -9.08
C ARG A 129 -15.55 -5.32 -8.61
N LEU A 130 -15.46 -4.02 -8.82
CA LEU A 130 -16.36 -3.01 -8.29
C LEU A 130 -16.84 -2.08 -9.40
N PRO A 131 -17.46 -2.62 -10.48
CA PRO A 131 -17.91 -1.82 -11.62
C PRO A 131 -18.97 -0.77 -11.25
N HIS A 132 -19.67 -0.95 -10.12
CA HIS A 132 -20.67 -0.01 -9.60
C HIS A 132 -20.08 1.06 -8.65
N ALA A 133 -18.83 0.92 -8.22
CA ALA A 133 -18.17 1.89 -7.36
C ALA A 133 -17.54 3.01 -8.19
N ARG A 134 -17.66 4.25 -7.71
CA ARG A 134 -17.06 5.42 -8.35
C ARG A 134 -15.74 5.78 -7.68
N ARG A 135 -14.64 5.77 -8.44
CA ARG A 135 -13.38 6.34 -7.98
C ARG A 135 -13.52 7.86 -7.86
N VAL A 136 -13.18 8.42 -6.71
CA VAL A 136 -13.22 9.85 -6.41
C VAL A 136 -11.86 10.33 -5.89
N VAL A 137 -11.59 11.62 -6.05
CA VAL A 137 -10.44 12.25 -5.39
C VAL A 137 -10.76 12.34 -3.89
N ALA A 138 -9.77 12.07 -3.04
CA ALA A 138 -9.92 12.28 -1.60
C ALA A 138 -10.14 13.77 -1.31
N ASP A 139 -11.12 14.10 -0.47
CA ASP A 139 -11.44 15.48 -0.06
C ASP A 139 -10.25 16.24 0.56
N GLY A 140 -9.28 15.49 1.10
CA GLY A 140 -8.07 16.03 1.70
C GLY A 140 -7.11 14.93 2.12
N ASP A 141 -6.04 15.33 2.77
CA ASP A 141 -5.07 14.40 3.35
C ASP A 141 -5.53 13.87 4.72
N PRO A 142 -4.82 12.88 5.30
CA PRO A 142 -5.16 12.36 6.62
C PRO A 142 -5.16 13.41 7.74
N LEU A 143 -4.35 14.46 7.64
CA LEU A 143 -4.31 15.54 8.63
C LEU A 143 -5.60 16.37 8.56
N HIS A 144 -6.06 16.70 7.36
CA HIS A 144 -7.33 17.35 7.12
C HIS A 144 -8.50 16.54 7.72
N GLY A 145 -8.49 15.22 7.52
CA GLY A 145 -9.44 14.30 8.13
C GLY A 145 -9.41 14.34 9.67
N ALA A 146 -8.22 14.30 10.28
CA ALA A 146 -8.06 14.36 11.73
C ALA A 146 -8.58 15.69 12.32
N VAL A 147 -8.30 16.82 11.68
CA VAL A 147 -8.79 18.14 12.10
C VAL A 147 -10.31 18.23 11.99
N ARG A 148 -10.91 17.70 10.92
CA ARG A 148 -12.37 17.64 10.75
C ARG A 148 -13.03 16.83 11.87
N ILE A 149 -12.53 15.63 12.14
CA ILE A 149 -13.03 14.76 13.22
C ILE A 149 -12.96 15.49 14.57
N ALA A 150 -11.82 16.10 14.90
CA ALA A 150 -11.66 16.82 16.17
C ALA A 150 -12.61 18.03 16.28
N THR A 151 -12.80 18.77 15.19
CA THR A 151 -13.69 19.93 15.14
C THR A 151 -15.15 19.52 15.31
N ASP A 152 -15.58 18.47 14.61
CA ASP A 152 -16.96 17.97 14.68
C ASP A 152 -17.26 17.37 16.06
N LEU A 153 -16.29 16.71 16.68
CA LEU A 153 -16.38 16.26 18.08
C LEU A 153 -16.57 17.45 19.03
N ALA A 154 -15.72 18.46 18.94
CA ALA A 154 -15.80 19.65 19.80
C ALA A 154 -17.11 20.44 19.64
N ARG A 155 -17.79 20.29 18.50
CA ARG A 155 -19.06 20.96 18.19
C ARG A 155 -20.29 20.07 18.42
N GLY A 156 -20.10 18.79 18.76
CA GLY A 156 -21.18 17.82 18.87
C GLY A 156 -21.88 17.52 17.54
N THR A 157 -21.17 17.67 16.41
CA THR A 157 -21.71 17.48 15.05
C THR A 157 -21.10 16.28 14.32
N LEU A 158 -20.38 15.40 15.02
CA LEU A 158 -19.75 14.23 14.41
C LEU A 158 -20.83 13.29 13.85
N ALA A 159 -20.81 13.11 12.53
CA ALA A 159 -21.74 12.23 11.81
C ALA A 159 -21.18 10.82 11.54
N LEU A 160 -19.97 10.51 12.03
CA LEU A 160 -19.42 9.16 11.92
C LEU A 160 -20.19 8.20 12.83
N PRO A 161 -20.53 7.00 12.36
CA PRO A 161 -21.17 6.00 13.21
C PRO A 161 -20.24 5.64 14.36
N ALA A 162 -20.70 5.85 15.59
CA ALA A 162 -20.01 5.34 16.77
C ALA A 162 -20.15 3.81 16.81
N ASP A 163 -19.05 3.14 17.11
CA ASP A 163 -19.01 1.70 17.31
C ASP A 163 -18.28 1.43 18.62
N GLY A 164 -18.89 0.62 19.50
CA GLY A 164 -18.35 0.36 20.84
C GLY A 164 -16.97 -0.31 20.86
N THR A 165 -16.44 -0.72 19.69
CA THR A 165 -15.12 -1.32 19.53
C THR A 165 -14.16 -0.53 18.63
N MET A 166 -14.66 0.14 17.58
CA MET A 166 -13.81 0.83 16.59
C MET A 166 -13.79 2.36 16.69
N LEU A 167 -14.86 3.02 17.16
CA LEU A 167 -14.91 4.48 17.31
C LEU A 167 -15.76 4.88 18.52
N TYR A 168 -15.09 5.26 19.61
CA TYR A 168 -15.72 5.73 20.83
C TYR A 168 -15.02 6.98 21.39
N VAL A 169 -15.75 7.83 22.12
CA VAL A 169 -15.20 8.95 22.88
C VAL A 169 -14.98 8.49 24.32
N PRO A 170 -13.76 8.59 24.89
CA PRO A 170 -13.45 8.04 26.22
C PRO A 170 -14.29 8.59 27.38
N GLU A 171 -14.92 9.76 27.23
CA GLU A 171 -15.76 10.40 28.26
C GLU A 171 -17.17 9.75 28.39
N ASP A 172 -17.56 8.86 27.47
CA ASP A 172 -18.86 8.17 27.45
C ASP A 172 -18.88 6.83 28.21
N ARG A 173 -17.87 6.52 29.03
CA ARG A 173 -17.93 5.35 29.92
C ARG A 173 -18.52 5.76 31.28
N PRO A 174 -19.57 5.08 31.77
CA PRO A 174 -20.05 5.26 33.14
C PRO A 174 -18.99 4.84 34.17
#